data_AF-A0A2M8TGB0-F1
#
_entry.id   AF-A0A2M8TGB0-F1
#
_cell.length_a   1.000
_cell.length_b   1.000
_cell.length_c   1.000
_cell.angle_alpha   90.00
_cell.angle_beta   90.00
_cell.angle_gamma   90.00
#
_symmetry.space_group_name_H-M   'P 1'
#
loop_
_entity.id
_entity.type
_entity.pdbx_description
1 polymer ?
#
loop_
_entity_poly.entity_id
_entity_poly.type
_entity_poly.pdbx_seq_one_letter_code
_entity_poly.pdbx_strand_id
1 'polypeptide(L)'
;MNKKTKFLSSSLCALVLAFSTSLTSVHAASITSKNITNKNVIHSVLKQPFTGTLSGYATQSIPLLASPNASCKTITSWLMANTRFVITRTDTNGWYYGAWGSDYNGWHFGWVQVQYIDNITLS
;
A
#
# COMPACT_ATOMS: atom_id res chain seq x y z
N MET A 1 37.81 -33.37 -54.29
CA MET A 1 37.57 -34.71 -53.69
C MET A 1 36.89 -34.49 -52.35
N ASN A 2 35.80 -35.13 -51.92
CA ASN A 2 34.86 -36.06 -52.52
C ASN A 2 33.58 -36.02 -51.65
N LYS A 3 32.43 -36.27 -52.26
CA LYS A 3 31.06 -36.21 -51.69
C LYS A 3 30.85 -37.15 -50.49
N LYS A 4 29.92 -36.81 -49.59
CA LYS A 4 28.65 -37.55 -49.41
C LYS A 4 27.70 -36.91 -48.37
N THR A 5 26.56 -36.50 -48.90
CA THR A 5 25.27 -36.25 -48.27
C THR A 5 24.65 -37.53 -47.69
N LYS A 6 23.86 -37.40 -46.61
CA LYS A 6 22.60 -38.15 -46.44
C LYS A 6 21.54 -37.28 -45.77
N PHE A 7 20.50 -37.01 -46.56
CA PHE A 7 19.19 -36.50 -46.18
C PHE A 7 18.31 -37.63 -45.62
N LEU A 8 17.47 -37.32 -44.63
CA LEU A 8 16.11 -37.83 -44.44
C LEU A 8 15.34 -36.65 -43.80
N SER A 9 14.48 -35.91 -44.52
CA SER A 9 13.10 -36.26 -44.87
C SER A 9 12.27 -36.54 -43.61
N SER A 10 11.12 -35.96 -43.30
CA SER A 10 10.21 -34.98 -43.90
C SER A 10 8.95 -35.03 -43.03
N SER A 11 8.38 -33.90 -42.59
CA SER A 11 6.92 -33.73 -42.40
C SER A 11 6.70 -32.30 -41.88
N LEU A 12 6.39 -31.33 -42.74
CA LEU A 12 5.02 -30.85 -42.95
C LEU A 12 4.20 -30.77 -41.65
N CYS A 13 4.12 -29.56 -41.10
CA CYS A 13 2.83 -28.90 -40.93
C CYS A 13 3.03 -27.40 -41.08
N ALA A 14 2.58 -26.90 -42.23
CA ALA A 14 2.34 -25.50 -42.46
C ALA A 14 1.11 -25.07 -41.64
N LEU A 15 1.15 -23.91 -41.00
CA LEU A 15 0.16 -22.89 -41.28
C LEU A 15 0.67 -21.50 -40.86
N VAL A 16 0.69 -20.64 -41.86
CA VAL A 16 0.87 -19.19 -41.82
C VAL A 16 -0.32 -18.55 -41.11
N LEU A 17 -0.11 -17.45 -40.38
CA LEU A 17 -0.78 -16.16 -40.63
C LEU A 17 -0.30 -15.10 -39.64
N ALA A 18 0.32 -14.09 -40.24
CA ALA A 18 0.69 -12.82 -39.64
C ALA A 18 -0.53 -12.14 -38.99
N PHE A 19 -0.29 -11.36 -37.94
CA PHE A 19 -0.85 -10.00 -37.86
C PHE A 19 0.04 -9.14 -36.96
N SER A 20 0.53 -8.08 -37.58
CA SER A 20 1.23 -6.94 -37.03
C SER A 20 0.45 -6.31 -35.89
N THR A 21 1.14 -5.75 -34.89
CA THR A 21 1.14 -4.30 -34.60
C THR A 21 1.87 -4.06 -33.27
N SER A 22 2.88 -3.21 -33.34
CA SER A 22 3.52 -2.59 -32.19
C SER A 22 2.51 -1.78 -31.38
N LEU A 23 2.38 -2.07 -30.08
CA LEU A 23 1.79 -1.13 -29.12
C LEU A 23 2.85 -0.72 -28.09
N THR A 24 3.20 0.55 -28.20
CA THR A 24 3.98 1.36 -27.28
C THR A 24 3.39 1.36 -25.87
N SER A 25 4.30 1.44 -24.88
CA SER A 25 4.15 2.04 -23.56
C SER A 25 2.93 1.64 -22.71
N VAL A 26 3.22 1.09 -21.53
CA VAL A 26 2.79 1.59 -20.20
C VAL A 26 2.90 0.40 -19.25
N HIS A 27 3.87 0.44 -18.34
CA HIS A 27 3.80 -0.31 -17.10
C HIS A 27 4.39 0.53 -15.97
N ALA A 28 3.71 1.65 -15.71
CA ALA A 28 3.81 2.39 -14.46
C ALA A 28 2.37 2.59 -13.94
N ALA A 29 1.70 1.49 -13.58
CA ALA A 29 0.39 1.54 -12.92
C ALA A 29 0.07 0.21 -12.24
N SER A 30 0.88 -0.20 -11.26
CA SER A 30 0.50 -1.34 -10.41
C SER A 30 0.92 -1.17 -8.96
N ILE A 31 0.83 0.06 -8.41
CA ILE A 31 0.88 0.29 -6.96
C ILE A 31 -0.10 1.41 -6.58
N THR A 32 -1.33 1.36 -7.08
CA THR A 32 -2.38 2.30 -6.62
C THR A 32 -3.77 1.71 -6.81
N SER A 33 -4.08 0.58 -6.16
CA SER A 33 -5.46 0.11 -6.13
C SER A 33 -5.88 -0.52 -4.81
N LYS A 34 -4.99 -1.21 -4.09
CA LYS A 34 -5.34 -1.75 -2.76
C LYS A 34 -5.55 -0.68 -1.67
N ASN A 35 -4.98 0.51 -1.81
CA ASN A 35 -5.08 1.58 -0.80
C ASN A 35 -6.35 2.45 -0.98
N ILE A 36 -6.89 2.54 -2.20
CA ILE A 36 -8.05 3.42 -2.50
C ILE A 36 -9.34 2.84 -1.91
N THR A 37 -9.53 1.52 -1.96
CA THR A 37 -10.72 0.86 -1.41
C THR A 37 -10.81 1.06 0.12
N ASN A 38 -9.69 1.12 0.82
CA ASN A 38 -9.67 1.40 2.26
C ASN A 38 -9.90 2.89 2.59
N LYS A 39 -9.35 3.82 1.79
CA LYS A 39 -9.52 5.27 2.00
C LYS A 39 -10.98 5.72 1.94
N ASN A 40 -11.76 5.20 0.99
CA ASN A 40 -13.17 5.57 0.86
C ASN A 40 -14.05 4.93 1.93
N VAL A 41 -13.75 3.68 2.33
CA VAL A 41 -14.50 3.02 3.42
C VAL A 41 -14.25 3.74 4.74
N ILE A 42 -13.01 4.12 5.06
CA ILE A 42 -12.73 4.83 6.32
C ILE A 42 -13.35 6.22 6.33
N HIS A 43 -13.32 6.96 5.21
CA HIS A 43 -14.00 8.26 5.11
C HIS A 43 -15.54 8.16 5.18
N SER A 44 -16.14 7.07 4.67
CA SER A 44 -17.59 6.87 4.76
C SER A 44 -18.03 6.33 6.12
N VAL A 45 -17.21 5.47 6.75
CA VAL A 45 -17.48 4.89 8.08
C VAL A 45 -17.45 5.97 9.16
N LEU A 46 -16.61 7.00 9.02
CA LEU A 46 -16.50 8.07 10.01
C LEU A 46 -17.67 9.06 10.07
N LYS A 47 -18.65 8.96 9.15
CA LYS A 47 -19.86 9.79 9.16
C LYS A 47 -21.01 9.20 10.00
N GLN A 48 -20.87 8.00 10.53
CA GLN A 48 -21.82 7.38 11.45
C GLN A 48 -21.13 7.05 12.78
N PRO A 49 -21.83 7.00 13.92
CA PRO A 49 -21.25 6.52 15.16
C PRO A 49 -21.00 5.00 15.03
N PHE A 50 -19.76 4.60 14.84
CA PHE A 50 -19.32 3.21 14.95
C PHE A 50 -18.88 2.97 16.39
N THR A 51 -19.42 1.92 17.00
CA THR A 51 -18.99 1.38 18.29
C THR A 51 -17.84 0.40 18.03
N GLY A 52 -16.60 0.88 18.10
CA GLY A 52 -15.42 0.04 17.92
C GLY A 52 -14.12 0.85 17.91
N THR A 53 -13.00 0.16 18.09
CA THR A 53 -11.65 0.75 18.03
C THR A 53 -11.07 0.52 16.64
N LEU A 54 -10.80 1.60 15.92
CA LEU A 54 -10.06 1.52 14.66
C LEU A 54 -8.57 1.40 14.96
N SER A 55 -7.90 0.40 14.40
CA SER A 55 -6.45 0.24 14.58
C SER A 55 -5.79 -0.40 13.37
N GLY A 56 -4.52 -0.11 13.16
CA GLY A 56 -3.69 -0.74 12.14
C GLY A 56 -2.26 -0.92 12.63
N TYR A 57 -1.36 -1.25 11.72
CA TYR A 57 0.04 -1.50 12.03
C TYR A 57 0.96 -0.61 11.21
N ALA A 58 2.05 -0.15 11.82
CA ALA A 58 3.04 0.66 11.13
C ALA A 58 3.81 -0.19 10.11
N THR A 59 3.85 0.23 8.85
CA THR A 59 4.59 -0.48 7.80
C THR A 59 6.11 -0.32 7.94
N GLN A 60 6.55 0.75 8.62
CA GLN A 60 7.94 1.06 8.92
C GLN A 60 8.02 1.95 10.16
N SER A 61 9.23 2.15 10.69
CA SER A 61 9.43 3.11 11.77
C SER A 61 9.26 4.55 11.25
N ILE A 62 8.33 5.31 11.83
CA ILE A 62 8.00 6.68 11.40
C ILE A 62 7.91 7.63 12.60
N PRO A 63 8.17 8.94 12.41
CA PRO A 63 7.88 9.92 13.44
C PRO A 63 6.38 10.20 13.48
N LEU A 64 5.84 10.32 14.69
CA LEU A 64 4.54 10.95 14.93
C LEU A 64 4.73 12.45 15.05
N LEU A 65 3.90 13.22 14.37
CA LEU A 65 4.01 14.68 14.30
C LEU A 65 2.98 15.36 15.20
N ALA A 66 3.31 16.58 15.63
CA ALA A 66 2.41 17.40 16.45
C ALA A 66 1.19 17.93 15.65
N SER A 67 1.29 17.99 14.32
CA SER A 67 0.19 18.46 13.44
C SER A 67 0.15 17.70 12.10
N PRO A 68 -1.02 17.58 11.46
CA PRO A 68 -1.19 16.88 10.18
C PRO A 68 -0.78 17.76 9.00
N ASN A 69 0.46 18.22 9.00
CA ASN A 69 1.00 19.07 7.96
C ASN A 69 2.32 18.49 7.46
N ALA A 70 2.47 18.35 6.15
CA ALA A 70 3.70 17.82 5.52
C ALA A 70 4.95 18.67 5.86
N SER A 71 4.76 19.95 6.17
CA SER A 71 5.81 20.87 6.60
C SER A 71 6.11 20.80 8.10
N CYS A 72 5.29 20.10 8.90
CA CYS A 72 5.52 19.96 10.34
C CYS A 72 6.80 19.15 10.59
N LYS A 73 7.67 19.69 11.45
CA LYS A 73 8.92 19.04 11.87
C LYS A 73 8.94 18.67 13.35
N THR A 74 7.92 19.05 14.11
CA THR A 74 7.83 18.75 15.53
C THR A 74 7.36 17.31 15.73
N ILE A 75 8.30 16.47 16.18
CA ILE A 75 8.07 15.05 16.47
C ILE A 75 7.58 14.92 17.92
N THR A 76 6.49 14.20 18.14
CA THR A 76 5.96 13.89 19.47
C THR A 76 6.43 12.54 19.99
N SER A 77 6.64 11.57 19.09
CA SER A 77 7.15 10.24 19.40
C SER A 77 7.57 9.53 18.10
N TRP A 78 8.11 8.32 18.22
CA TRP A 78 8.42 7.45 17.09
C TRP A 78 7.59 6.17 17.14
N LEU A 79 6.73 5.97 16.14
CA LEU A 79 5.99 4.72 15.98
C LEU A 79 6.91 3.70 15.30
N MET A 80 7.23 2.61 15.98
CA MET A 80 8.12 1.57 15.44
C MET A 80 7.41 0.69 14.41
N ALA A 81 8.16 0.14 13.45
CA ALA A 81 7.63 -0.82 12.49
C ALA A 81 6.89 -1.98 13.18
N ASN A 82 5.82 -2.46 12.54
CA ASN A 82 4.93 -3.53 13.03
C ASN A 82 4.26 -3.24 14.39
N THR A 83 4.29 -1.99 14.86
CA THR A 83 3.63 -1.61 16.11
C THR A 83 2.18 -1.25 15.84
N ARG A 84 1.28 -1.73 16.69
CA ARG A 84 -0.14 -1.40 16.61
C ARG A 84 -0.36 0.08 16.92
N PHE A 85 -1.07 0.76 16.02
CA PHE A 85 -1.48 2.14 16.16
C PHE A 85 -3.00 2.22 16.23
N VAL A 86 -3.51 2.76 17.33
CA VAL A 86 -4.94 2.99 17.56
C VAL A 86 -5.30 4.33 16.95
N ILE A 87 -6.18 4.32 15.95
CA ILE A 87 -6.63 5.51 15.22
C ILE A 87 -7.84 6.09 15.94
N THR A 88 -7.73 7.33 16.42
CA THR A 88 -8.80 8.03 17.14
C THR A 88 -9.44 9.14 16.32
N ARG A 89 -8.74 9.63 15.29
CA ARG A 89 -9.27 10.60 14.33
C ARG A 89 -8.60 10.40 12.97
N THR A 90 -9.34 10.67 11.91
CA THR A 90 -8.78 10.80 10.57
C THR A 90 -8.99 12.21 10.06
N ASP A 91 -8.03 12.70 9.29
CA ASP A 91 -8.11 13.99 8.63
C ASP A 91 -8.28 13.80 7.11
N THR A 92 -8.99 14.74 6.50
CA THR A 92 -9.28 14.74 5.06
C THR A 92 -8.03 14.79 4.19
N ASN A 93 -6.91 15.32 4.70
CA ASN A 93 -5.67 15.46 3.95
C ASN A 93 -4.76 14.22 3.99
N GLY A 94 -5.30 13.06 4.38
CA GLY A 94 -4.53 11.81 4.40
C GLY A 94 -3.62 11.67 5.61
N TRP A 95 -4.12 12.06 6.78
CA TRP A 95 -3.49 11.81 8.07
C TRP A 95 -4.40 11.04 9.02
N TYR A 96 -3.77 10.23 9.87
CA TYR A 96 -4.39 9.64 11.05
C TYR A 96 -3.81 10.29 12.30
N TYR A 97 -4.67 10.60 13.27
CA TYR A 97 -4.27 10.89 14.64
C TYR A 97 -4.62 9.69 15.50
N GLY A 98 -3.74 9.39 16.44
CA GLY A 98 -3.89 8.19 17.23
C GLY A 98 -2.78 8.02 18.24
N ALA A 99 -2.70 6.81 18.76
CA ALA A 99 -1.73 6.45 19.78
C ALA A 99 -1.13 5.07 19.57
N TRP A 100 0.08 4.87 20.09
CA TRP A 100 0.66 3.55 20.30
C TRP A 100 1.26 3.49 21.70
N GLY A 101 1.39 2.28 22.23
CA GLY A 101 1.87 2.06 23.58
C GLY A 101 0.99 1.07 24.32
N SER A 102 1.01 1.18 25.65
CA SER A 102 0.27 0.31 26.55
C SER A 102 0.07 1.00 27.89
N ASP A 103 -0.89 0.52 28.70
CA ASP A 103 -1.13 1.09 30.02
C ASP A 103 0.07 0.94 30.97
N TYR A 104 0.95 -0.04 30.69
CA TYR A 104 2.18 -0.25 31.46
C TYR A 104 3.33 0.69 31.05
N ASN A 105 3.56 0.87 29.74
CA ASN A 105 4.68 1.68 29.21
C ASN A 105 4.30 3.13 28.88
N GLY A 106 3.03 3.49 29.06
CA GLY A 106 2.47 4.76 28.64
C GLY A 106 2.05 4.76 27.17
N TRP A 107 1.23 5.77 26.83
CA TRP A 107 0.71 5.99 25.50
C TRP A 107 1.37 7.20 24.84
N HIS A 108 1.74 7.05 23.58
CA HIS A 108 2.34 8.09 22.76
C HIS A 108 1.39 8.50 21.65
N PHE A 109 1.12 9.80 21.54
CA PHE A 109 0.11 10.34 20.62
C PHE A 109 0.74 11.19 19.52
N GLY A 110 0.11 11.21 18.35
CA GLY A 110 0.47 12.14 17.28
C GLY A 110 -0.12 11.79 15.92
N TRP A 111 0.28 12.58 14.93
CA TRP A 111 -0.19 12.48 13.55
C TRP A 111 0.78 11.65 12.69
N VAL A 112 0.22 10.79 11.84
CA VAL A 112 0.95 9.98 10.86
C VAL A 112 0.23 9.99 9.51
N GLN A 113 0.96 9.95 8.41
CA GLN A 113 0.34 9.82 7.09
C GLN A 113 -0.27 8.44 6.91
N VAL A 114 -1.47 8.38 6.30
CA VAL A 114 -2.24 7.14 6.13
C VAL A 114 -1.50 6.03 5.40
N GLN A 115 -0.54 6.38 4.53
CA GLN A 115 0.26 5.40 3.77
C GLN A 115 1.20 4.56 4.64
N TYR A 116 1.48 4.98 5.88
CA TYR A 116 2.35 4.27 6.79
C TYR A 116 1.60 3.33 7.74
N ILE A 117 0.27 3.28 7.67
CA ILE A 117 -0.55 2.39 8.49
C ILE A 117 -1.28 1.40 7.57
N ASP A 118 -1.05 0.11 7.79
CA ASP A 118 -1.71 -0.97 7.07
C ASP A 118 -2.58 -1.83 7.99
N ASN A 119 -3.20 -2.87 7.41
CA ASN A 119 -4.00 -3.87 8.14
C ASN A 119 -5.02 -3.23 9.09
N ILE A 120 -5.70 -2.19 8.60
CA ILE A 120 -6.68 -1.44 9.39
C ILE A 120 -7.89 -2.33 9.65
N THR A 121 -8.22 -2.46 10.94
CA THR A 121 -9.33 -3.26 11.45
C THR A 121 -10.19 -2.41 12.39
N LEU A 122 -11.47 -2.75 12.44
CA LEU A 122 -12.42 -2.24 13.42
C LEU A 122 -12.75 -3.41 14.36
N SER A 123 -12.44 -3.26 15.65
CA SER A 123 -12.71 -4.25 16.71
C SER A 123 -13.71 -3.74 17.72
#